data_AF-A0A7J2KST8-F1
#
_entry.id   AF-A0A7J2KST8-F1
#
_cell.length_a   1.000
_cell.length_b   1.000
_cell.length_c   1.000
_cell.angle_alpha   90.00
_cell.angle_beta   90.00
_cell.angle_gamma   90.00
#
_symmetry.space_group_name_H-M   'P 1'
#
loop_
_entity.id
_entity.type
_entity.pdbx_description
1 polymer ?
#
loop_
_entity_poly.entity_id
_entity_poly.type
_entity_poly.pdbx_seq_one_letter_code
_entity_poly.pdbx_strand_id
1 'polypeptide(L)'
;MRYKFFTALITALILMGTVSGSYAGGWLIYHKPEFKGKVIDSETKQPIEGAVVVAIYYKKSMMGIVESYSVIMNVKETLTDKNGEFYIPSYTTVIQPLSWESKATFIIFKPGYGSFPKNYEFMIYPVKNASVVKSVKWKTPQRRSVESIEQGIVEDGIIFWKPKWFKNREWNVNYRPFIPLNNAENRVKSLDIPFDYEINKDIDNVWRVWSARRTRLPEKFSNYTVVGLKKLTAWKERRKANAISISDIHERKWPLLNKAIKKENEWLKRHKSWRRGSE
;
A
#
# COMPACT_ATOMS: atom_id res chain seq x y z
N MET A 1 -5.05 -38.35 48.44
CA MET A 1 -5.50 -38.07 47.05
C MET A 1 -5.49 -36.59 46.68
N ARG A 2 -5.94 -35.67 47.56
CA ARG A 2 -6.04 -34.23 47.25
C ARG A 2 -4.69 -33.53 46.95
N TYR A 3 -3.63 -33.80 47.70
CA TYR A 3 -2.33 -33.14 47.44
C TYR A 3 -1.67 -33.59 46.13
N LYS A 4 -1.85 -34.86 45.73
CA LYS A 4 -1.32 -35.41 44.47
C LYS A 4 -2.01 -34.81 43.24
N PHE A 5 -3.29 -34.44 43.38
CA PHE A 5 -4.05 -33.71 42.36
C PHE A 5 -3.58 -32.26 42.25
N PHE A 6 -3.33 -31.60 43.38
CA PHE A 6 -2.80 -30.23 43.41
C PHE A 6 -1.37 -30.15 42.87
N THR A 7 -0.50 -31.11 43.20
CA THR A 7 0.84 -31.17 42.63
C THR A 7 0.77 -31.46 41.13
N ALA A 8 -0.07 -32.39 40.67
CA ALA A 8 -0.26 -32.62 39.23
C ALA A 8 -0.78 -31.39 38.48
N LEU A 9 -1.70 -30.62 39.06
CA LEU A 9 -2.24 -29.39 38.48
C LEU A 9 -1.17 -28.28 38.39
N ILE A 10 -0.37 -28.11 39.45
CA ILE A 10 0.72 -27.13 39.50
C ILE A 10 1.83 -27.52 38.51
N THR A 11 2.19 -28.80 38.44
CA THR A 11 3.19 -29.28 37.46
C THR A 11 2.69 -29.13 36.02
N ALA A 12 1.40 -29.35 35.75
CA ALA A 12 0.81 -29.10 34.43
C ALA A 12 0.81 -27.61 34.05
N LEU A 13 0.54 -26.71 35.00
CA LEU A 13 0.62 -25.25 34.79
C LEU A 13 2.06 -24.76 34.56
N ILE A 14 3.04 -25.34 35.28
CA ILE A 14 4.46 -25.03 35.10
C ILE A 14 4.96 -25.57 33.75
N LEU A 15 4.54 -26.78 33.35
CA LEU A 15 4.87 -27.36 32.04
C LEU A 15 4.19 -26.60 30.88
N MET A 16 2.99 -26.04 31.08
CA MET A 16 2.39 -25.11 30.11
C MET A 16 3.13 -23.76 30.05
N GLY A 17 3.76 -23.33 31.15
CA GLY A 17 4.62 -22.15 31.17
C GLY A 17 5.95 -22.34 30.43
N THR A 18 6.53 -23.54 30.45
CA THR A 18 7.86 -23.82 29.86
C THR A 18 7.85 -24.22 28.39
N VAL A 19 6.68 -24.45 27.77
CA VAL A 19 6.56 -24.61 26.30
C VAL A 19 6.54 -23.27 25.55
N SER A 20 6.58 -22.13 26.26
CA SER A 20 6.69 -20.81 25.62
C SER A 20 8.14 -20.36 25.43
N GLY A 21 8.91 -21.18 24.70
CA GLY A 21 10.18 -20.78 24.13
C GLY A 21 9.96 -19.70 23.06
N SER A 22 10.13 -18.44 23.45
CA SER A 22 10.11 -17.23 22.61
C SER A 22 8.74 -16.87 21.97
N TYR A 23 8.40 -15.58 21.96
CA TYR A 23 7.22 -14.93 21.33
C TYR A 23 5.92 -14.71 22.12
N ALA A 24 5.84 -14.92 23.44
CA ALA A 24 4.56 -14.75 24.17
C ALA A 24 4.16 -13.29 24.54
N GLY A 25 5.02 -12.28 24.32
CA GLY A 25 4.74 -10.88 24.69
C GLY A 25 4.27 -9.94 23.58
N GLY A 26 4.33 -10.35 22.31
CA GLY A 26 4.14 -9.45 21.16
C GLY A 26 2.83 -9.61 20.38
N TRP A 27 2.07 -10.68 20.61
CA TRP A 27 0.87 -10.99 19.82
C TRP A 27 -0.34 -10.09 20.13
N LEU A 28 -0.40 -9.49 21.32
CA LEU A 28 -1.50 -8.60 21.72
C LEU A 28 -1.27 -7.15 21.35
N ILE A 29 -0.03 -6.75 21.01
CA ILE A 29 0.28 -5.37 20.66
C ILE A 29 0.26 -5.24 19.14
N TYR A 30 -0.70 -4.48 18.64
CA TYR A 30 -0.73 -4.04 17.26
C TYR A 30 0.03 -2.73 17.13
N HIS A 31 0.99 -2.66 16.21
CA HIS A 31 1.71 -1.42 15.95
C HIS A 31 1.84 -1.17 14.45
N LYS A 32 1.56 0.06 14.03
CA LYS A 32 1.95 0.57 12.72
C LYS A 32 2.75 1.84 12.87
N PRO A 33 3.78 2.03 12.02
CA PRO A 33 4.54 3.26 12.01
C PRO A 33 3.65 4.42 11.59
N GLU A 34 4.18 5.63 11.72
CA GLU A 34 3.61 6.79 11.04
C GLU A 34 3.61 6.58 9.51
N PHE A 35 2.65 7.21 8.85
CA PHE A 35 2.59 7.25 7.39
C PHE A 35 2.65 8.68 6.89
N LYS A 36 3.49 8.90 5.88
CA LYS A 36 3.72 10.21 5.29
C LYS A 36 3.89 10.11 3.79
N GLY A 37 3.52 11.17 3.09
CA GLY A 37 3.63 11.21 1.65
C GLY A 37 3.06 12.48 1.06
N LYS A 38 2.96 12.47 -0.27
CA LYS A 38 2.48 13.60 -1.07
C LYS A 38 1.54 13.12 -2.18
N VAL A 39 0.47 13.86 -2.41
CA VAL A 39 -0.48 13.60 -3.49
C VAL A 39 -0.33 14.72 -4.51
N ILE A 40 -0.10 14.35 -5.76
CA ILE A 40 0.13 15.30 -6.85
C ILE A 40 -0.77 14.99 -8.04
N ASP A 41 -1.01 16.01 -8.85
CA ASP A 41 -1.63 15.85 -10.15
C ASP A 41 -0.64 15.12 -11.08
N SER A 42 -1.08 14.01 -11.65
CA SER A 42 -0.20 13.13 -12.42
C SER A 42 0.32 13.77 -13.70
N GLU A 43 -0.35 14.79 -14.24
CA GLU A 43 0.02 15.46 -15.48
C GLU A 43 0.88 16.69 -15.16
N THR A 44 0.34 17.60 -14.36
CA THR A 44 1.00 18.89 -14.06
C THR A 44 2.09 18.81 -12.99
N LYS A 45 2.16 17.70 -12.26
CA LYS A 45 3.03 17.47 -11.08
C LYS A 45 2.79 18.43 -9.92
N GLN A 46 1.77 19.27 -10.01
CA GLN A 46 1.43 20.22 -8.96
C GLN A 46 0.81 19.48 -7.76
N PRO A 47 1.09 19.96 -6.53
CA PRO A 47 0.47 19.40 -5.35
C PRO A 47 -1.05 19.46 -5.37
N ILE A 48 -1.69 18.44 -4.79
CA ILE A 48 -3.14 18.40 -4.62
C ILE A 48 -3.47 18.67 -3.16
N GLU A 49 -3.92 19.88 -2.86
CA GLU A 49 -4.47 20.23 -1.54
C GLU A 49 -5.84 19.59 -1.30
N GLY A 50 -6.15 19.21 -0.06
CA GLY A 50 -7.47 18.74 0.36
C GLY A 50 -7.90 17.41 -0.27
N ALA A 51 -6.96 16.57 -0.70
CA ALA A 51 -7.22 15.16 -0.96
C ALA A 51 -7.36 14.42 0.37
N VAL A 52 -8.39 13.58 0.49
CA VAL A 52 -8.58 12.73 1.66
C VAL A 52 -7.63 11.54 1.56
N VAL A 53 -6.82 11.32 2.58
CA VAL A 53 -5.96 10.16 2.73
C VAL A 53 -6.45 9.35 3.92
N VAL A 54 -6.74 8.07 3.69
CA VAL A 54 -7.31 7.16 4.68
C VAL A 54 -6.37 5.98 4.86
N ALA A 55 -5.88 5.77 6.08
CA ALA A 55 -5.22 4.54 6.48
C ALA A 55 -6.24 3.58 7.11
N ILE A 56 -6.31 2.37 6.57
CA ILE A 56 -7.21 1.30 7.04
C ILE A 56 -6.33 0.21 7.66
N TYR A 57 -6.50 0.00 8.96
CA TYR A 57 -5.71 -0.93 9.75
C TYR A 57 -6.41 -2.27 9.83
N TYR A 58 -5.75 -3.34 9.37
CA TYR A 58 -6.27 -4.70 9.43
C TYR A 58 -5.55 -5.52 10.48
N LYS A 59 -6.27 -6.43 11.11
CA LYS A 59 -5.71 -7.61 11.76
C LYS A 59 -6.12 -8.87 11.03
N LYS A 60 -5.40 -9.96 11.29
CA LYS A 60 -5.93 -11.31 11.07
C LYS A 60 -6.45 -11.85 12.38
N SER A 61 -7.60 -12.52 12.35
CA SER A 61 -8.21 -13.16 13.52
C SER A 61 -8.41 -14.64 13.22
N MET A 62 -8.07 -15.51 14.17
CA MET A 62 -8.58 -16.88 14.18
C MET A 62 -9.95 -16.90 14.87
N MET A 63 -11.02 -17.13 14.11
CA MET A 63 -12.25 -17.70 14.66
C MET A 63 -12.40 -19.09 14.06
N GLY A 64 -11.95 -20.12 14.79
CA GLY A 64 -11.98 -21.52 14.36
C GLY A 64 -10.60 -22.12 14.08
N ILE A 65 -10.51 -23.45 14.17
CA ILE A 65 -9.27 -24.24 14.14
C ILE A 65 -8.55 -24.20 12.76
N VAL A 66 -9.21 -23.74 11.69
CA VAL A 66 -8.73 -23.96 10.30
C VAL A 66 -8.62 -22.70 9.43
N GLU A 67 -9.26 -21.56 9.76
CA GLU A 67 -9.22 -20.38 8.88
C GLU A 67 -8.96 -19.04 9.60
N SER A 68 -8.10 -18.22 8.99
CA SER A 68 -7.84 -16.83 9.41
C SER A 68 -8.47 -15.86 8.41
N TYR A 69 -9.22 -14.87 8.90
CA TYR A 69 -9.82 -13.83 8.06
C TYR A 69 -9.29 -12.43 8.44
N SER A 70 -9.31 -11.51 7.48
CA SER A 70 -8.82 -10.14 7.67
C SER A 70 -9.96 -9.25 8.15
N VAL A 71 -9.75 -8.56 9.27
CA VAL A 71 -10.76 -7.71 9.91
C VAL A 71 -10.25 -6.28 9.96
N ILE A 72 -11.11 -5.32 9.58
CA ILE A 72 -10.79 -3.91 9.77
C ILE A 72 -10.90 -3.58 11.25
N MET A 73 -9.80 -3.08 11.83
CA MET A 73 -9.75 -2.68 13.23
C MET A 73 -10.08 -1.22 13.44
N ASN A 74 -9.48 -0.38 12.60
CA ASN A 74 -9.55 1.06 12.77
C ASN A 74 -9.29 1.75 11.43
N VAL A 75 -9.70 3.00 11.35
CA VAL A 75 -9.47 3.89 10.23
C VAL A 75 -8.96 5.22 10.77
N LYS A 76 -7.94 5.77 10.12
CA LYS A 76 -7.46 7.14 10.37
C LYS A 76 -7.50 7.90 9.06
N GLU A 77 -7.97 9.14 9.11
CA GLU A 77 -8.07 10.00 7.95
C GLU A 77 -7.34 11.32 8.19
N THR A 78 -6.84 11.90 7.11
CA THR A 78 -6.32 13.27 7.10
C THR A 78 -6.58 13.91 5.73
N LEU A 79 -6.41 15.23 5.65
CA LEU A 79 -6.40 15.96 4.39
C LEU A 79 -4.97 16.30 4.01
N THR A 80 -4.67 16.30 2.72
CA THR A 80 -3.43 16.88 2.23
C THR A 80 -3.44 18.39 2.41
N ASP A 81 -2.28 18.95 2.74
CA ASP A 81 -2.08 20.39 2.88
C ASP A 81 -1.84 21.08 1.51
N LYS A 82 -1.54 22.38 1.53
CA LYS A 82 -1.23 23.19 0.33
C LYS A 82 -0.04 22.65 -0.49
N ASN A 83 0.87 21.92 0.14
CA ASN A 83 2.03 21.28 -0.50
C ASN A 83 1.69 19.85 -0.96
N GLY A 84 0.42 19.44 -0.85
CA GLY A 84 -0.07 18.11 -1.18
C GLY A 84 0.38 17.05 -0.18
N GLU A 85 1.00 17.44 0.93
CA GLU A 85 1.59 16.54 1.91
C GLU A 85 0.54 16.05 2.90
N PHE A 86 0.72 14.82 3.37
CA PHE A 86 -0.10 14.27 4.43
C PHE A 86 0.76 13.57 5.49
N TYR A 87 0.22 13.53 6.70
CA TYR A 87 0.78 12.83 7.84
C TYR A 87 -0.33 12.10 8.58
N ILE A 88 -0.13 10.80 8.81
CA ILE A 88 -0.96 9.96 9.68
C ILE A 88 -0.04 9.46 10.80
N PRO A 89 -0.31 9.82 12.07
CA PRO A 89 0.51 9.37 13.20
C PRO A 89 0.60 7.84 13.30
N SER A 90 1.62 7.36 13.98
CA SER A 90 1.73 5.94 14.34
C SER A 90 0.49 5.47 15.11
N TYR A 91 0.16 4.20 14.96
CA TYR A 91 -1.02 3.62 15.59
C TYR A 91 -0.63 2.37 16.38
N THR A 92 -0.79 2.46 17.69
CA THR A 92 -0.57 1.35 18.62
C THR A 92 -1.87 1.06 19.37
N THR A 93 -2.26 -0.20 19.47
CA THR A 93 -3.41 -0.63 20.25
C THR A 93 -3.25 -2.08 20.70
N VAL A 94 -4.05 -2.49 21.68
CA VAL A 94 -4.18 -3.89 22.05
C VAL A 94 -5.17 -4.59 21.10
N ILE A 95 -4.83 -5.79 20.64
CA ILE A 95 -5.71 -6.70 19.88
C ILE A 95 -6.15 -7.89 20.71
N GLN A 96 -7.26 -8.49 20.30
CA GLN A 96 -7.82 -9.68 20.94
C GLN A 96 -6.83 -10.85 20.89
N PRO A 97 -6.89 -11.77 21.88
CA PRO A 97 -6.26 -13.06 21.79
C PRO A 97 -6.54 -13.75 20.44
N LEU A 98 -5.54 -14.44 19.93
CA LEU A 98 -5.52 -15.23 18.69
C LEU A 98 -5.72 -14.36 17.44
N SER A 99 -5.39 -13.08 17.58
CA SER A 99 -5.20 -12.15 16.47
C SER A 99 -3.73 -11.82 16.28
N TRP A 100 -3.36 -11.40 15.08
CA TRP A 100 -2.04 -10.85 14.79
C TRP A 100 -2.14 -9.68 13.83
N GLU A 101 -1.12 -8.84 13.85
CA GLU A 101 -1.00 -7.69 12.98
C GLU A 101 -1.10 -8.09 11.50
N SER A 102 -1.82 -7.28 10.73
CA SER A 102 -1.86 -7.38 9.27
C SER A 102 -1.45 -6.06 8.63
N LYS A 103 -1.51 -6.00 7.30
CA LYS A 103 -1.17 -4.82 6.50
C LYS A 103 -2.06 -3.62 6.85
N ALA A 104 -1.51 -2.41 6.77
CA ALA A 104 -2.32 -1.22 6.51
C ALA A 104 -2.61 -1.12 5.01
N THR A 105 -3.82 -0.71 4.64
CA THR A 105 -4.14 -0.32 3.26
C THR A 105 -4.59 1.13 3.22
N PHE A 106 -4.63 1.72 2.02
CA PHE A 106 -4.86 3.15 1.87
C PHE A 106 -5.93 3.43 0.82
N ILE A 107 -6.74 4.44 1.10
CA ILE A 107 -7.59 5.10 0.11
C ILE A 107 -7.10 6.54 0.00
N ILE A 108 -6.91 7.03 -1.23
CA ILE A 108 -6.64 8.43 -1.49
C ILE A 108 -7.67 8.91 -2.48
N PHE A 109 -8.37 10.00 -2.13
CA PHE A 109 -9.47 10.50 -2.94
C PHE A 109 -9.65 12.01 -2.86
N LYS A 110 -9.84 12.61 -4.02
CA LYS A 110 -10.33 13.98 -4.17
C LYS A 110 -11.41 14.01 -5.26
N PRO A 111 -12.57 14.64 -5.01
CA PRO A 111 -13.57 14.82 -6.05
C PRO A 111 -12.98 15.48 -7.31
N GLY A 112 -13.30 14.93 -8.49
CA GLY A 112 -12.72 15.36 -9.76
C GLY A 112 -11.35 14.75 -10.10
N TYR A 113 -10.85 13.80 -9.31
CA TYR A 113 -9.61 13.06 -9.57
C TYR A 113 -9.84 11.54 -9.60
N GLY A 114 -8.85 10.82 -10.11
CA GLY A 114 -8.65 9.39 -9.88
C GLY A 114 -8.58 9.03 -8.39
N SER A 115 -8.79 7.77 -8.04
CA SER A 115 -8.70 7.27 -6.66
C SER A 115 -7.60 6.21 -6.50
N PHE A 116 -6.88 6.24 -5.39
CA PHE A 116 -6.01 5.14 -5.00
C PHE A 116 -6.81 4.11 -4.18
N PRO A 117 -6.63 2.78 -4.39
CA PRO A 117 -5.65 2.14 -5.28
C PRO A 117 -6.23 1.73 -6.66
N LYS A 118 -7.45 2.13 -7.03
CA LYS A 118 -8.10 1.59 -8.26
C LYS A 118 -7.75 2.35 -9.55
N ASN A 119 -7.65 3.67 -9.48
CA ASN A 119 -7.56 4.58 -10.63
C ASN A 119 -6.50 5.67 -10.39
N TYR A 120 -5.31 5.28 -9.95
CA TYR A 120 -4.14 6.17 -9.86
C TYR A 120 -3.20 5.93 -11.06
N GLU A 121 -2.39 6.93 -11.43
CA GLU A 121 -1.46 6.81 -12.57
C GLU A 121 -0.13 6.21 -12.14
N PHE A 122 0.40 6.65 -11.00
CA PHE A 122 1.63 6.11 -10.45
C PHE A 122 1.77 6.27 -8.94
N MET A 123 2.66 5.47 -8.36
CA MET A 123 3.11 5.58 -6.98
C MET A 123 4.63 5.42 -6.95
N ILE A 124 5.31 6.29 -6.19
CA ILE A 124 6.77 6.32 -6.10
C ILE A 124 7.18 6.37 -4.63
N TYR A 125 8.14 5.56 -4.24
CA TYR A 125 8.69 5.60 -2.89
C TYR A 125 10.17 5.15 -2.86
N PRO A 126 10.99 5.76 -1.99
CA PRO A 126 12.41 5.42 -1.87
C PRO A 126 12.58 4.06 -1.18
N VAL A 127 13.63 3.34 -1.55
CA VAL A 127 14.03 2.07 -0.96
C VAL A 127 15.54 2.05 -0.82
N LYS A 128 16.01 1.73 0.39
CA LYS A 128 17.43 1.51 0.67
C LYS A 128 17.77 0.03 0.69
N ASN A 129 19.02 -0.30 0.35
CA ASN A 129 19.59 -1.65 0.40
C ASN A 129 18.71 -2.68 -0.33
N ALA A 130 18.23 -2.33 -1.52
CA ALA A 130 17.34 -3.16 -2.31
C ALA A 130 18.11 -4.33 -2.93
N SER A 131 17.67 -5.56 -2.67
CA SER A 131 18.14 -6.71 -3.45
C SER A 131 17.47 -6.70 -4.83
N VAL A 132 18.30 -6.57 -5.86
CA VAL A 132 17.89 -6.37 -7.24
C VAL A 132 18.37 -7.51 -8.12
N VAL A 133 17.59 -7.81 -9.15
CA VAL A 133 18.00 -8.61 -10.30
C VAL A 133 18.40 -7.62 -11.40
N LYS A 134 19.68 -7.62 -11.76
CA LYS A 134 20.27 -6.74 -12.77
C LYS A 134 20.06 -7.29 -14.18
N SER A 135 20.33 -8.58 -14.38
CA SER A 135 20.18 -9.25 -15.66
C SER A 135 19.69 -10.69 -15.49
N VAL A 136 18.98 -11.20 -16.50
CA VAL A 136 18.52 -12.60 -16.57
C VAL A 136 18.91 -13.15 -17.93
N LYS A 137 19.78 -14.15 -17.94
CA LYS A 137 20.14 -14.90 -19.15
C LYS A 137 19.17 -16.09 -19.28
N TRP A 138 18.53 -16.25 -20.43
CA TRP A 138 17.57 -17.32 -20.70
C TRP A 138 18.20 -18.41 -21.56
N LYS A 139 17.90 -19.69 -21.29
CA LYS A 139 18.45 -20.80 -22.08
C LYS A 139 17.83 -20.91 -23.47
N THR A 140 16.57 -20.49 -23.63
CA THR A 140 15.88 -20.50 -24.93
C THR A 140 15.06 -19.23 -25.14
N PRO A 141 14.89 -18.75 -26.39
CA PRO A 141 14.07 -17.57 -26.70
C PRO A 141 12.61 -17.68 -26.23
N GLN A 142 12.08 -18.90 -26.09
CA GLN A 142 10.68 -19.17 -25.72
C GLN A 142 10.38 -19.14 -24.19
N ARG A 143 11.22 -18.48 -23.38
CA ARG A 143 10.92 -18.03 -21.98
C ARG A 143 10.41 -19.11 -21.00
N ARG A 144 11.12 -20.23 -20.84
CA ARG A 144 10.78 -21.20 -19.77
C ARG A 144 11.94 -21.75 -18.93
N SER A 145 13.20 -21.40 -19.23
CA SER A 145 14.33 -21.81 -18.40
C SER A 145 15.39 -20.70 -18.29
N VAL A 146 15.69 -20.30 -17.05
CA VAL A 146 16.73 -19.33 -16.73
C VAL A 146 18.09 -20.04 -16.77
N GLU A 147 19.06 -19.45 -17.45
CA GLU A 147 20.46 -19.90 -17.49
C GLU A 147 21.24 -19.31 -16.30
N SER A 148 21.17 -18.00 -16.12
CA SER A 148 21.80 -17.30 -15.00
C SER A 148 21.02 -16.03 -14.62
N ILE A 149 21.17 -15.60 -13.36
CA ILE A 149 20.62 -14.35 -12.85
C ILE A 149 21.76 -13.59 -12.21
N GLU A 150 22.01 -12.37 -12.68
CA GLU A 150 22.89 -11.45 -11.98
C GLU A 150 22.09 -10.71 -10.92
N GLN A 151 22.52 -10.83 -9.65
CA GLN A 151 21.89 -10.17 -8.52
C GLN A 151 22.88 -9.25 -7.84
N GLY A 152 22.37 -8.22 -7.16
CA GLY A 152 23.17 -7.33 -6.35
C GLY A 152 22.34 -6.64 -5.28
N ILE A 153 23.03 -5.87 -4.45
CA ILE A 153 22.41 -4.92 -3.54
C ILE A 153 22.66 -3.52 -4.11
N VAL A 154 21.61 -2.72 -4.20
CA VAL A 154 21.72 -1.29 -4.49
C VAL A 154 21.42 -0.54 -3.21
N GLU A 155 22.33 0.35 -2.85
CA GLU A 155 22.24 1.13 -1.62
C GLU A 155 21.00 2.02 -1.61
N ASP A 156 20.71 2.72 -2.71
CA ASP A 156 19.62 3.69 -2.78
C ASP A 156 18.91 3.72 -4.14
N GLY A 157 17.62 3.98 -4.10
CA GLY A 157 16.80 4.06 -5.30
C GLY A 157 15.32 4.21 -5.01
N ILE A 158 14.52 4.15 -6.07
CA ILE A 158 13.07 4.28 -5.99
C ILE A 158 12.37 3.04 -6.54
N ILE A 159 11.24 2.69 -5.93
CA ILE A 159 10.25 1.87 -6.60
C ILE A 159 9.31 2.80 -7.35
N PHE A 160 9.24 2.64 -8.67
CA PHE A 160 8.29 3.34 -9.52
C PHE A 160 7.19 2.37 -9.95
N TRP A 161 5.96 2.62 -9.51
CA TRP A 161 4.83 1.75 -9.82
C TRP A 161 3.81 2.45 -10.72
N LYS A 162 3.68 2.01 -11.99
CA LYS A 162 2.56 2.38 -12.87
C LYS A 162 1.64 1.16 -13.07
N PRO A 163 0.34 1.22 -12.71
CA PRO A 163 -0.58 0.09 -12.94
C PRO A 163 -0.66 -0.37 -14.39
N LYS A 164 -0.48 0.56 -15.34
CA LYS A 164 -0.53 0.26 -16.79
C LYS A 164 0.60 -0.67 -17.24
N TRP A 165 1.77 -0.66 -16.59
CA TRP A 165 2.91 -1.50 -16.97
C TRP A 165 2.63 -3.00 -16.82
N PHE A 166 1.71 -3.39 -15.94
CA PHE A 166 1.41 -4.79 -15.65
C PHE A 166 0.20 -5.33 -16.41
N LYS A 167 -0.40 -4.53 -17.30
CA LYS A 167 -1.52 -4.99 -18.15
C LYS A 167 -1.05 -5.89 -19.28
N ASN A 168 0.18 -5.70 -19.76
CA ASN A 168 0.80 -6.54 -20.77
C ASN A 168 1.58 -7.65 -20.05
N ARG A 169 1.24 -8.92 -20.28
CA ARG A 169 1.74 -10.11 -19.55
C ARG A 169 3.26 -10.34 -19.60
N GLU A 170 4.03 -9.46 -20.23
CA GLU A 170 5.50 -9.54 -20.31
C GLU A 170 6.16 -9.40 -18.93
N TRP A 171 5.54 -8.66 -18.03
CA TRP A 171 5.98 -8.48 -16.64
C TRP A 171 5.15 -9.36 -15.72
N ASN A 172 5.35 -10.67 -15.87
CA ASN A 172 4.65 -11.66 -15.05
C ASN A 172 5.04 -11.49 -13.56
N VAL A 173 4.01 -11.49 -12.72
CA VAL A 173 3.99 -11.03 -11.33
C VAL A 173 5.06 -11.67 -10.43
N ASN A 174 5.86 -10.80 -9.78
CA ASN A 174 6.60 -10.97 -8.50
C ASN A 174 7.75 -9.96 -8.34
N TYR A 175 8.05 -9.22 -9.41
CA TYR A 175 9.09 -8.19 -9.45
C TYR A 175 8.49 -6.78 -9.40
N ARG A 176 9.11 -5.89 -8.62
CA ARG A 176 8.78 -4.45 -8.63
C ARG A 176 9.84 -3.68 -9.44
N PRO A 177 9.42 -2.74 -10.31
CA PRO A 177 10.34 -1.86 -11.02
C PRO A 177 11.12 -1.02 -10.01
N PHE A 178 12.43 -1.12 -10.07
CA PHE A 178 13.36 -0.39 -9.22
C PHE A 178 14.29 0.42 -10.10
N ILE A 179 14.46 1.69 -9.75
CA ILE A 179 15.32 2.61 -10.46
C ILE A 179 16.41 3.04 -9.49
N PRO A 180 17.68 2.63 -9.73
CA PRO A 180 18.81 3.10 -8.92
C PRO A 180 18.84 4.63 -8.90
N LEU A 181 18.93 5.20 -7.71
CA LEU A 181 18.88 6.64 -7.55
C LEU A 181 19.56 7.07 -6.26
N ASN A 182 20.61 7.86 -6.38
CA ASN A 182 21.26 8.45 -5.23
C ASN A 182 20.36 9.51 -4.58
N ASN A 183 20.39 9.56 -3.25
CA ASN A 183 19.63 10.52 -2.45
C ASN A 183 18.12 10.44 -2.73
N ALA A 184 17.62 9.22 -2.94
CA ALA A 184 16.27 8.96 -3.46
C ALA A 184 15.18 9.58 -2.58
N GLU A 185 15.33 9.52 -1.26
CA GLU A 185 14.34 10.07 -0.34
C GLU A 185 14.14 11.58 -0.51
N ASN A 186 15.24 12.34 -0.57
CA ASN A 186 15.16 13.80 -0.74
C ASN A 186 14.63 14.17 -2.13
N ARG A 187 15.08 13.46 -3.17
CA ARG A 187 14.60 13.65 -4.55
C ARG A 187 13.11 13.36 -4.71
N VAL A 188 12.61 12.30 -4.05
CA VAL A 188 11.17 12.00 -4.03
C VAL A 188 10.38 13.07 -3.27
N LYS A 189 10.90 13.60 -2.14
CA LYS A 189 10.24 14.68 -1.38
C LYS A 189 10.16 15.99 -2.15
N SER A 190 11.24 16.37 -2.83
CA SER A 190 11.32 17.58 -3.66
C SER A 190 10.70 17.43 -5.05
N LEU A 191 10.28 16.21 -5.43
CA LEU A 191 9.83 15.85 -6.78
C LEU A 191 10.90 16.06 -7.87
N ASP A 192 12.17 16.15 -7.49
CA ASP A 192 13.31 16.11 -8.40
C ASP A 192 13.55 14.67 -8.87
N ILE A 193 12.63 14.12 -9.63
CA ILE A 193 12.74 12.80 -10.26
C ILE A 193 12.12 12.83 -11.66
N PRO A 194 12.64 12.02 -12.61
CA PRO A 194 11.94 11.81 -13.87
C PRO A 194 10.61 11.09 -13.62
N PHE A 195 9.55 11.53 -14.28
CA PHE A 195 8.21 10.89 -14.21
C PHE A 195 7.81 10.17 -15.50
N ASP A 196 8.56 10.45 -16.56
CA ASP A 196 8.40 10.02 -17.94
C ASP A 196 9.01 8.64 -18.21
N TYR A 197 9.45 7.91 -17.17
CA TYR A 197 9.89 6.54 -17.33
C TYR A 197 8.87 5.72 -18.15
N GLU A 198 9.35 5.12 -19.22
CA GLU A 198 8.65 4.23 -20.13
C GLU A 198 9.36 2.88 -20.12
N ILE A 199 8.65 1.83 -19.71
CA ILE A 199 9.24 0.50 -19.49
C ILE A 199 9.92 -0.09 -20.74
N ASN A 200 9.49 0.31 -21.94
CA ASN A 200 10.06 -0.16 -23.21
C ASN A 200 11.31 0.65 -23.65
N LYS A 201 11.50 1.86 -23.12
CA LYS A 201 12.64 2.73 -23.44
C LYS A 201 13.70 2.69 -22.34
N ASP A 202 13.27 2.58 -21.08
CA ASP A 202 14.13 2.66 -19.89
C ASP A 202 14.42 1.30 -19.27
N ILE A 203 14.25 0.20 -20.02
CA ILE A 203 14.35 -1.15 -19.48
C ILE A 203 15.71 -1.43 -18.81
N ASP A 204 16.79 -0.85 -19.35
CA ASP A 204 18.16 -0.97 -18.81
C ASP A 204 18.33 -0.21 -17.48
N ASN A 205 17.53 0.83 -17.27
CA ASN A 205 17.50 1.64 -16.05
C ASN A 205 16.49 1.10 -15.02
N VAL A 206 15.65 0.14 -15.40
CA VAL A 206 14.59 -0.43 -14.56
C VAL A 206 14.97 -1.86 -14.17
N TRP A 207 15.52 -1.99 -12.97
CA TRP A 207 15.85 -3.28 -12.37
C TRP A 207 14.65 -3.90 -11.68
N ARG A 208 14.79 -5.15 -11.26
CA ARG A 208 13.71 -5.92 -10.66
C ARG A 208 14.02 -6.23 -9.21
N VAL A 209 13.18 -5.77 -8.28
CA VAL A 209 13.26 -6.22 -6.88
C VAL A 209 12.41 -7.48 -6.72
N TRP A 210 13.06 -8.59 -6.33
CA TRP A 210 12.36 -9.82 -5.99
C TRP A 210 11.66 -9.64 -4.64
N SER A 211 10.34 -9.84 -4.61
CA SER A 211 9.53 -9.62 -3.40
C SER A 211 9.48 -10.81 -2.44
N ALA A 212 10.22 -11.91 -2.69
CA ALA A 212 10.19 -13.08 -1.83
C ALA A 212 11.27 -13.03 -0.74
N ARG A 213 10.81 -12.89 0.52
CA ARG A 213 11.50 -13.13 1.81
C ARG A 213 12.83 -12.42 2.12
N ARG A 214 13.61 -11.94 1.14
CA ARG A 214 14.93 -11.31 1.38
C ARG A 214 14.87 -9.78 1.41
N THR A 215 14.07 -9.14 0.56
CA THR A 215 13.93 -7.67 0.57
C THR A 215 12.76 -7.24 1.44
N ARG A 216 13.03 -6.69 2.62
CA ARG A 216 12.01 -6.06 3.48
C ARG A 216 11.68 -4.68 2.92
N LEU A 217 10.88 -4.65 1.86
CA LEU A 217 10.35 -3.37 1.33
C LEU A 217 9.63 -2.63 2.46
N PRO A 218 9.77 -1.31 2.56
CA PRO A 218 9.04 -0.53 3.54
C PRO A 218 7.53 -0.75 3.34
N GLU A 219 6.78 -0.68 4.45
CA GLU A 219 5.34 -0.61 4.35
C GLU A 219 4.99 0.61 3.49
N LYS A 220 3.98 0.48 2.62
CA LYS A 220 3.60 1.60 1.75
C LYS A 220 3.34 2.82 2.62
N PHE A 221 3.85 3.97 2.20
CA PHE A 221 3.73 5.24 2.93
C PHE A 221 4.53 5.36 4.24
N SER A 222 5.33 4.38 4.67
CA SER A 222 6.06 4.48 5.96
C SER A 222 7.28 5.41 5.92
N ASN A 223 8.02 5.47 4.81
CA ASN A 223 9.21 6.34 4.70
C ASN A 223 8.88 7.69 4.05
N TYR A 224 8.24 7.65 2.88
CA TYR A 224 7.54 8.75 2.20
C TYR A 224 7.00 8.15 0.89
N THR A 225 5.82 8.53 0.43
CA THR A 225 5.32 8.03 -0.87
C THR A 225 4.58 9.11 -1.62
N VAL A 226 4.93 9.26 -2.89
CA VAL A 226 4.27 10.18 -3.81
C VAL A 226 3.24 9.39 -4.63
N VAL A 227 2.00 9.87 -4.67
CA VAL A 227 0.93 9.29 -5.48
C VAL A 227 0.46 10.30 -6.52
N GLY A 228 0.53 9.92 -7.78
CA GLY A 228 0.02 10.70 -8.91
C GLY A 228 -1.43 10.33 -9.22
N LEU A 229 -2.34 11.29 -9.07
CA LEU A 229 -3.75 11.14 -9.44
C LEU A 229 -4.05 11.93 -10.71
N LYS A 230 -4.75 11.30 -11.65
CA LYS A 230 -5.21 11.97 -12.87
C LYS A 230 -6.42 12.85 -12.56
N LYS A 231 -6.42 14.09 -13.04
CA LYS A 231 -7.61 14.96 -13.04
C LYS A 231 -8.63 14.45 -14.05
N LEU A 232 -9.89 14.36 -13.64
CA LEU A 232 -10.97 13.79 -14.44
C LEU A 232 -12.07 14.83 -14.65
N THR A 233 -12.42 15.06 -15.90
CA THR A 233 -13.50 15.99 -16.30
C THR A 233 -14.73 15.22 -16.79
N ALA A 234 -14.51 14.12 -17.51
CA ALA A 234 -15.57 13.31 -18.09
C ALA A 234 -16.38 12.56 -17.02
N TRP A 235 -17.70 12.65 -17.12
CA TRP A 235 -18.63 12.03 -16.16
C TRP A 235 -18.41 10.52 -16.00
N LYS A 236 -18.21 9.79 -17.12
CA LYS A 236 -18.04 8.33 -17.11
C LYS A 236 -16.75 7.92 -16.39
N GLU A 237 -15.68 8.68 -16.58
CA GLU A 237 -14.40 8.44 -15.92
C GLU A 237 -14.50 8.72 -14.42
N ARG A 238 -15.08 9.87 -14.05
CA ARG A 238 -15.32 10.23 -12.64
C ARG A 238 -16.17 9.19 -11.90
N ARG A 239 -17.24 8.70 -12.53
CA ARG A 239 -18.07 7.63 -11.95
C ARG A 239 -17.27 6.35 -11.71
N LYS A 240 -16.42 5.95 -12.65
CA LYS A 240 -15.56 4.76 -12.55
C LYS A 240 -14.44 4.94 -11.52
N ALA A 241 -13.96 6.17 -11.38
CA ALA A 241 -12.88 6.54 -10.50
C ALA A 241 -13.30 6.84 -9.06
N ASN A 242 -14.61 6.87 -8.77
CA ASN A 242 -15.12 7.15 -7.44
C ASN A 242 -14.48 6.24 -6.38
N ALA A 243 -14.30 6.76 -5.17
CA ALA A 243 -13.63 6.05 -4.10
C ALA A 243 -14.38 4.80 -3.67
N ILE A 244 -13.61 3.86 -3.11
CA ILE A 244 -14.15 2.66 -2.47
C ILE A 244 -14.77 3.08 -1.13
N SER A 245 -16.03 2.73 -0.89
CA SER A 245 -16.63 2.85 0.44
C SER A 245 -16.08 1.78 1.37
N ILE A 246 -15.87 2.11 2.64
CA ILE A 246 -15.44 1.15 3.67
C ILE A 246 -16.70 0.53 4.27
N SER A 247 -17.17 -0.60 3.72
CA SER A 247 -18.44 -1.23 4.12
C SER A 247 -18.46 -1.72 5.58
N ASP A 248 -17.34 -2.22 6.06
CA ASP A 248 -17.29 -2.96 7.34
C ASP A 248 -17.17 -2.01 8.55
N ILE A 249 -17.06 -0.70 8.30
CA ILE A 249 -16.97 0.33 9.33
C ILE A 249 -17.97 1.44 9.02
N HIS A 250 -18.75 1.83 10.03
CA HIS A 250 -19.73 2.90 9.88
C HIS A 250 -19.09 4.22 9.44
N GLU A 251 -19.74 4.93 8.51
CA GLU A 251 -19.29 6.20 7.94
C GLU A 251 -18.93 7.32 8.94
N ARG A 252 -19.39 7.23 10.20
CA ARG A 252 -19.04 8.18 11.26
C ARG A 252 -17.58 8.05 11.69
N LYS A 253 -16.93 6.92 11.40
CA LYS A 253 -15.50 6.68 11.68
C LYS A 253 -14.58 7.14 10.55
N TRP A 254 -15.14 7.51 9.40
CA TRP A 254 -14.41 8.05 8.25
C TRP A 254 -15.16 9.25 7.62
N PRO A 255 -15.38 10.33 8.41
CA PRO A 255 -16.22 11.45 7.97
C PRO A 255 -15.65 12.24 6.80
N LEU A 256 -14.32 12.31 6.64
CA LEU A 256 -13.69 13.08 5.56
C LEU A 256 -13.92 12.39 4.21
N LEU A 257 -13.65 11.08 4.13
CA LEU A 257 -13.89 10.32 2.90
C LEU A 257 -15.38 10.28 2.57
N ASN A 258 -16.25 10.13 3.58
CA ASN A 258 -17.69 10.14 3.36
C ASN A 258 -18.16 11.47 2.75
N LYS A 259 -17.70 12.60 3.32
CA LYS A 259 -18.00 13.93 2.78
C LYS A 259 -17.50 14.09 1.35
N ALA A 260 -16.29 13.62 1.05
CA ALA A 260 -15.74 13.65 -0.31
C ALA A 260 -16.55 12.80 -1.30
N ILE A 261 -16.93 11.57 -0.92
CA ILE A 261 -17.77 10.68 -1.74
C ILE A 261 -19.15 11.31 -1.99
N LYS A 262 -19.77 11.90 -0.96
CA LYS A 262 -21.07 12.60 -1.09
C LYS A 262 -20.96 13.78 -2.07
N LYS A 263 -19.91 14.59 -1.96
CA LYS A 263 -19.63 15.70 -2.88
C LYS A 263 -19.46 15.23 -4.33
N GLU A 264 -18.72 14.14 -4.55
CA GLU A 264 -18.56 13.54 -5.88
C GLU A 264 -19.90 13.03 -6.42
N ASN A 265 -20.68 12.33 -5.60
CA ASN A 265 -21.98 11.80 -5.97
C ASN A 265 -22.99 12.91 -6.32
N GLU A 266 -22.98 14.03 -5.61
CA GLU A 266 -23.78 15.21 -5.95
C GLU A 266 -23.40 15.78 -7.31
N TRP A 267 -22.10 15.93 -7.58
CA TRP A 267 -21.62 16.36 -8.89
C TRP A 267 -22.09 15.40 -9.98
N LEU A 268 -21.94 14.09 -9.78
CA LEU A 268 -22.39 13.06 -10.73
C LEU A 268 -23.90 13.11 -10.98
N LYS A 269 -24.71 13.37 -9.95
CA LYS A 269 -26.17 13.53 -10.10
C LYS A 269 -26.52 14.75 -10.96
N ARG A 270 -25.90 15.91 -10.68
CA ARG A 270 -26.16 17.17 -11.41
C ARG A 270 -25.73 17.10 -12.88
N HIS A 271 -24.68 16.34 -13.19
CA HIS A 271 -24.13 16.25 -14.55
C HIS A 271 -24.58 14.99 -15.31
N LYS A 272 -25.57 14.25 -14.78
CA LYS A 272 -26.12 13.04 -15.40
C LYS A 272 -26.91 13.33 -16.69
N SER A 273 -27.50 14.52 -16.81
CA SER A 273 -28.41 14.93 -17.88
C SER A 273 -27.73 15.47 -19.16
N TRP A 274 -26.41 15.69 -19.17
CA TRP A 274 -25.62 16.12 -20.36
C TRP A 274 -25.55 15.04 -21.47
N ARG A 275 -26.49 14.10 -21.49
CA ARG A 275 -26.53 12.84 -22.24
C ARG A 275 -27.60 12.77 -23.33
N ARG A 276 -28.38 13.83 -23.54
CA ARG A 276 -29.48 13.80 -24.53
C ARG A 276 -29.18 14.48 -25.86
N GLY A 277 -27.96 14.99 -26.08
CA GLY A 277 -27.65 15.80 -27.27
C GLY A 277 -26.34 15.46 -27.99
N SER A 278 -25.71 14.31 -27.74
CA SER A 278 -24.45 13.94 -28.41
C SER A 278 -24.21 12.43 -28.45
N GLU A 279 -25.21 11.66 -28.87
CA GLU A 279 -25.04 10.33 -29.48
C GLU A 279 -25.55 10.41 -30.91
#